data_AF-A0AAJ7RE50-F1
#
_entry.id   AF-A0AAJ7RE50-F1
#
_cell.length_a   1.000
_cell.length_b   1.000
_cell.length_c   1.000
_cell.angle_alpha   90.00
_cell.angle_beta   90.00
_cell.angle_gamma   90.00
#
_symmetry.space_group_name_H-M   'P 1'
#
loop_
_entity.id
_entity.type
_entity.pdbx_description
1 polymer ?
#
loop_
_entity_poly.entity_id
_entity_poly.type
_entity_poly.pdbx_seq_one_letter_code
_entity_poly.pdbx_strand_id
1 'polypeptide(L)'
;MRDFKESVSTVINKPGYNWTIKLSSAGLVYCHFGFEIIKELIPEVNDETDISNIFKKVYDTLIKEIDAIDNGIPMFDGEPKYCIVTNLSARVSRLNPNWNSKDLNVDEQFYKAMALAGEEFLEFVNYTARVWWPARAIVRETVMKRFDVDPTGEILELTQRVPRKDHLFELEEELGLGPLIKYVIFKDKFYRVQAVPVCEGSFITRLFLPSAWAGLRDEELSSVLFYL
;
A
#
# COMPACT_ATOMS: atom_id res chain seq x y z
N MET A 1 3.37 -31.73 19.30
CA MET A 1 3.50 -30.95 18.05
C MET A 1 4.37 -29.76 18.37
N ARG A 2 5.45 -29.48 17.63
CA ARG A 2 6.22 -28.25 17.84
C ARG A 2 5.42 -27.14 17.16
N ASP A 3 4.89 -26.21 17.92
CA ASP A 3 4.18 -25.06 17.36
C ASP A 3 5.19 -24.20 16.61
N PHE A 4 4.96 -24.01 15.31
CA PHE A 4 5.68 -23.03 14.51
C PHE A 4 5.29 -21.63 15.01
N LYS A 5 6.27 -20.81 15.41
CA LYS A 5 6.08 -19.47 16.00
C LYS A 5 6.89 -18.38 15.30
N GLU A 6 7.39 -18.70 14.10
CA GLU A 6 8.26 -17.80 13.36
C GLU A 6 7.48 -16.63 12.74
N SER A 7 8.16 -15.49 12.62
CA SER A 7 7.72 -14.27 11.95
C SER A 7 8.76 -13.85 10.92
N VAL A 8 8.48 -12.84 10.08
CA VAL A 8 9.52 -12.30 9.18
C VAL A 8 10.76 -11.86 9.96
N SER A 9 10.58 -11.26 11.13
CA SER A 9 11.70 -10.81 11.96
C SER A 9 12.59 -11.94 12.47
N THR A 10 12.05 -13.13 12.73
CA THR A 10 12.85 -14.28 13.17
C THR A 10 13.47 -15.04 11.99
N VAL A 11 12.77 -15.15 10.86
CA VAL A 11 13.26 -15.87 9.66
C VAL A 11 14.29 -15.07 8.88
N ILE A 12 13.99 -13.80 8.57
CA ILE A 12 14.91 -12.94 7.80
C ILE A 12 16.04 -12.43 8.70
N ASN A 13 15.74 -12.12 9.97
CA ASN A 13 16.69 -11.71 10.99
C ASN A 13 17.68 -10.61 10.53
N LYS A 14 17.15 -9.54 9.91
CA LYS A 14 17.92 -8.39 9.42
C LYS A 14 17.25 -7.07 9.83
N PRO A 15 18.00 -5.97 10.00
CA PRO A 15 17.43 -4.65 10.27
C PRO A 15 16.40 -4.24 9.20
N GLY A 16 15.31 -3.60 9.66
CA GLY A 16 14.23 -3.17 8.79
C GLY A 16 13.26 -4.27 8.35
N TYR A 17 13.33 -5.45 8.97
CA TYR A 17 12.39 -6.56 8.81
C TYR A 17 11.72 -6.91 10.14
N ASN A 18 10.95 -5.96 10.69
CA ASN A 18 10.50 -6.01 12.08
C ASN A 18 9.11 -6.61 12.28
N TRP A 19 8.52 -7.24 11.26
CA TRP A 19 7.17 -7.81 11.37
C TRP A 19 7.13 -8.99 12.33
N THR A 20 6.17 -8.95 13.24
CA THR A 20 5.96 -9.94 14.30
C THR A 20 4.73 -10.81 14.07
N ILE A 21 3.99 -10.58 12.98
CA ILE A 21 2.90 -11.46 12.55
C ILE A 21 3.49 -12.85 12.31
N LYS A 22 2.86 -13.85 12.95
CA LYS A 22 3.21 -15.26 12.77
C LYS A 22 3.00 -15.65 11.31
N LEU A 23 3.96 -16.33 10.72
CA LEU A 23 3.90 -16.77 9.33
C LEU A 23 2.95 -17.96 9.16
N SER A 24 2.17 -17.93 8.09
CA SER A 24 1.51 -19.11 7.50
C SER A 24 2.47 -19.84 6.55
N SER A 25 1.99 -20.87 5.86
CA SER A 25 2.75 -21.49 4.77
C SER A 25 3.09 -20.49 3.65
N ALA A 26 2.19 -19.57 3.32
CA ALA A 26 2.42 -18.54 2.31
C ALA A 26 3.52 -17.56 2.72
N GLY A 27 3.45 -17.04 3.95
CA GLY A 27 4.48 -16.18 4.52
C GLY A 27 5.85 -16.84 4.59
N LEU A 28 5.93 -18.09 5.01
CA LEU A 28 7.20 -18.83 5.06
C LEU A 28 7.83 -19.03 3.68
N VAL A 29 7.03 -19.44 2.68
CA VAL A 29 7.50 -19.56 1.29
C VAL A 29 7.97 -18.21 0.77
N TYR A 30 7.22 -17.14 1.03
CA TYR A 30 7.60 -15.80 0.60
C TYR A 30 8.88 -15.30 1.30
N CYS A 31 9.07 -15.53 2.60
CA CYS A 31 10.31 -15.20 3.29
C CYS A 31 11.53 -15.90 2.71
N HIS A 32 11.38 -17.15 2.27
CA HIS A 32 12.49 -17.94 1.76
C HIS A 32 12.81 -17.65 0.30
N PHE A 33 11.79 -17.50 -0.56
CA PHE A 33 11.95 -17.41 -2.01
C PHE A 33 11.57 -16.06 -2.61
N GLY A 34 11.00 -15.13 -1.82
CA GLY A 34 10.42 -13.90 -2.34
C GLY A 34 11.44 -13.01 -3.04
N PHE A 35 12.69 -12.97 -2.56
CA PHE A 35 13.77 -12.23 -3.22
C PHE A 35 14.11 -12.84 -4.60
N GLU A 36 14.29 -14.15 -4.68
CA GLU A 36 14.56 -14.83 -5.96
C GLU A 36 13.39 -14.69 -6.93
N ILE A 37 12.16 -14.83 -6.43
CA ILE A 37 10.94 -14.68 -7.24
C ILE A 37 10.86 -13.27 -7.83
N ILE A 38 11.11 -12.23 -7.03
CA ILE A 38 11.10 -10.84 -7.53
C ILE A 38 12.18 -10.64 -8.60
N LYS A 39 13.40 -11.14 -8.37
CA LYS A 39 14.51 -11.07 -9.35
C LYS A 39 14.16 -11.72 -10.67
N GLU A 40 13.51 -12.89 -10.62
CA GLU A 40 13.12 -13.63 -11.82
C GLU A 40 11.97 -12.95 -12.56
N LEU A 41 10.96 -12.44 -11.84
CA LEU A 41 9.79 -11.80 -12.44
C LEU A 41 10.10 -10.42 -13.02
N ILE A 42 11.02 -9.69 -12.40
CA ILE A 42 11.35 -8.29 -12.73
C ILE A 42 12.88 -8.15 -12.92
N PRO A 43 13.45 -8.74 -13.99
CA PRO A 43 14.90 -8.76 -14.22
C PRO A 43 15.50 -7.36 -14.43
N GLU A 44 14.68 -6.36 -14.74
CA GLU A 44 15.09 -4.96 -14.84
C GLU A 44 15.43 -4.31 -13.48
N VAL A 45 14.98 -4.88 -12.36
CA VAL A 45 15.34 -4.41 -11.00
C VAL A 45 16.48 -5.29 -10.47
N ASN A 46 17.69 -4.76 -10.54
CA ASN A 46 18.92 -5.48 -10.17
C ASN A 46 19.60 -4.96 -8.89
N ASP A 47 19.16 -3.82 -8.36
CA ASP A 47 19.66 -3.28 -7.09
C ASP A 47 19.02 -4.03 -5.91
N GLU A 48 19.86 -4.55 -5.01
CA GLU A 48 19.40 -5.33 -3.84
C GLU A 48 18.54 -4.49 -2.88
N THR A 49 18.76 -3.17 -2.81
CA THR A 49 17.96 -2.27 -1.99
C THR A 49 16.57 -2.09 -2.59
N ASP A 50 16.49 -1.91 -3.91
CA ASP A 50 15.21 -1.82 -4.62
C ASP A 50 14.40 -3.11 -4.47
N ILE A 51 15.03 -4.28 -4.65
CA ILE A 51 14.39 -5.58 -4.45
C ILE A 51 13.90 -5.73 -3.01
N SER A 52 14.72 -5.32 -2.04
CA SER A 52 14.34 -5.30 -0.62
C SER A 52 13.12 -4.41 -0.37
N ASN A 53 13.03 -3.22 -0.98
CA ASN A 53 11.87 -2.34 -0.81
C ASN A 53 10.61 -2.91 -1.47
N ILE A 54 10.73 -3.51 -2.66
CA ILE A 54 9.62 -4.21 -3.33
C ILE A 54 9.14 -5.39 -2.48
N PHE A 55 10.07 -6.19 -1.95
CA PHE A 55 9.75 -7.31 -1.08
C PHE A 55 8.92 -6.86 0.13
N LYS A 56 9.39 -5.84 0.83
CA LYS A 56 8.71 -5.31 2.01
C LYS A 56 7.32 -4.80 1.67
N LYS A 57 7.18 -4.07 0.56
CA LYS A 57 5.88 -3.53 0.14
C LYS A 57 4.90 -4.64 -0.23
N VAL A 58 5.32 -5.67 -0.96
CA VAL A 58 4.47 -6.83 -1.29
C VAL A 58 4.10 -7.61 -0.02
N TYR A 59 5.04 -7.78 0.93
CA TYR A 59 4.71 -8.36 2.22
C TYR A 59 3.63 -7.55 2.95
N ASP A 60 3.82 -6.24 3.08
CA ASP A 60 2.92 -5.36 3.81
C ASP A 60 1.50 -5.29 3.25
N THR A 61 1.38 -5.42 1.93
CA THR A 61 0.13 -5.19 1.20
C THR A 61 -0.62 -6.45 0.78
N LEU A 62 0.04 -7.62 0.82
CA LEU A 62 -0.56 -8.89 0.42
C LEU A 62 -0.27 -10.01 1.44
N ILE A 63 1.00 -10.36 1.64
CA ILE A 63 1.36 -11.58 2.37
C ILE A 63 1.02 -11.49 3.85
N LYS A 64 1.23 -10.34 4.48
CA LYS A 64 0.92 -10.08 5.88
C LYS A 64 -0.58 -10.25 6.18
N GLU A 65 -1.46 -9.86 5.24
CA GLU A 65 -2.91 -10.07 5.37
C GLU A 65 -3.23 -11.57 5.38
N ILE A 66 -2.63 -12.34 4.47
CA ILE A 66 -2.82 -13.80 4.37
C ILE A 66 -2.35 -14.47 5.67
N ASP A 67 -1.15 -14.12 6.15
CA ASP A 67 -0.57 -14.66 7.37
C ASP A 67 -1.43 -14.36 8.61
N ALA A 68 -1.93 -13.13 8.72
CA ALA A 68 -2.80 -12.73 9.82
C ALA A 68 -4.13 -13.50 9.80
N ILE A 69 -4.78 -13.62 8.64
CA ILE A 69 -6.04 -14.36 8.49
C ILE A 69 -5.86 -15.84 8.83
N ASP A 70 -4.82 -16.49 8.27
CA ASP A 70 -4.57 -17.92 8.47
C ASP A 70 -4.27 -18.25 9.95
N ASN A 71 -3.60 -17.33 10.66
CA ASN A 71 -3.30 -17.48 12.08
C ASN A 71 -4.40 -16.95 13.01
N GLY A 72 -5.53 -16.47 12.48
CA GLY A 72 -6.65 -15.96 13.27
C GLY A 72 -6.30 -14.69 14.06
N ILE A 73 -5.37 -13.88 13.56
CA ILE A 73 -4.97 -12.62 14.21
C ILE A 73 -6.01 -11.54 13.87
N PRO A 74 -6.62 -10.88 14.87
CA PRO A 74 -7.58 -9.82 14.62
C PRO A 74 -6.90 -8.59 14.02
N MET A 75 -7.63 -7.87 13.16
CA MET A 75 -7.12 -6.65 12.53
C MET A 75 -6.90 -5.49 13.52
N PHE A 76 -7.71 -5.44 14.58
CA PHE A 76 -7.66 -4.46 15.65
C PHE A 76 -8.34 -5.00 16.91
N ASP A 77 -8.12 -4.35 18.05
CA ASP A 77 -8.76 -4.71 19.30
C ASP A 77 -10.24 -4.28 19.31
N GLY A 78 -11.13 -5.20 19.72
CA GLY A 78 -12.57 -4.96 19.86
C GLY A 78 -13.42 -5.47 18.70
N GLU A 79 -14.73 -5.18 18.76
CA GLU A 79 -15.70 -5.69 17.79
C GLU A 79 -15.77 -4.81 16.53
N PRO A 80 -15.61 -5.39 15.32
CA PRO A 80 -15.73 -4.63 14.09
C PRO A 80 -17.17 -4.18 13.83
N LYS A 81 -17.33 -2.93 13.36
CA LYS A 81 -18.65 -2.44 12.88
C LYS A 81 -19.09 -3.10 11.57
N TYR A 82 -18.14 -3.64 10.79
CA TYR A 82 -18.38 -4.36 9.55
C TYR A 82 -17.22 -5.32 9.26
N CYS A 83 -17.47 -6.39 8.50
CA CYS A 83 -16.47 -7.38 8.12
C CYS A 83 -16.10 -7.27 6.64
N ILE A 84 -14.81 -7.45 6.31
CA ILE A 84 -14.33 -7.55 4.93
C ILE A 84 -14.37 -9.01 4.50
N VAL A 85 -15.15 -9.32 3.47
CA VAL A 85 -15.39 -10.71 2.98
C VAL A 85 -14.88 -10.93 1.55
N THR A 86 -14.07 -10.00 1.04
CA THR A 86 -13.62 -9.96 -0.36
C THR A 86 -12.12 -10.17 -0.53
N ASN A 87 -11.36 -10.40 0.55
CA ASN A 87 -9.92 -10.68 0.52
C ASN A 87 -9.57 -11.97 -0.25
N LEU A 88 -8.28 -12.18 -0.52
CA LEU A 88 -7.80 -13.33 -1.29
C LEU A 88 -8.21 -14.66 -0.64
N SER A 89 -8.05 -14.81 0.68
CA SER A 89 -8.44 -16.01 1.43
C SER A 89 -9.94 -16.32 1.25
N ALA A 90 -10.80 -15.29 1.28
CA ALA A 90 -12.23 -15.45 1.04
C ALA A 90 -12.55 -15.81 -0.43
N ARG A 91 -11.81 -15.26 -1.40
CA ARG A 91 -11.95 -15.60 -2.82
C ARG A 91 -11.54 -17.05 -3.09
N VAL A 92 -10.41 -17.49 -2.54
CA VAL A 92 -9.95 -18.89 -2.60
C VAL A 92 -10.96 -19.81 -1.93
N SER A 93 -11.47 -19.44 -0.75
CA SER A 93 -12.47 -20.24 -0.03
C SER A 93 -13.76 -20.48 -0.83
N ARG A 94 -14.18 -19.52 -1.67
CA ARG A 94 -15.35 -19.68 -2.56
C ARG A 94 -15.18 -20.73 -3.66
N LEU A 95 -13.95 -21.16 -3.93
CA LEU A 95 -13.68 -22.24 -4.88
C LEU A 95 -13.78 -23.63 -4.23
N ASN A 96 -13.86 -23.70 -2.90
CA ASN A 96 -14.12 -24.97 -2.23
C ASN A 96 -15.50 -25.53 -2.63
N PRO A 97 -15.66 -26.87 -2.69
CA PRO A 97 -16.97 -27.46 -2.85
C PRO A 97 -17.94 -26.96 -1.77
N ASN A 98 -19.15 -26.60 -2.20
CA ASN A 98 -20.21 -26.34 -1.24
C ASN A 98 -20.59 -27.65 -0.55
N TRP A 99 -21.09 -27.57 0.69
CA TRP A 99 -21.51 -28.75 1.46
C TRP A 99 -22.56 -29.62 0.75
N ASN A 100 -23.30 -29.04 -0.21
CA ASN A 100 -24.34 -29.67 -1.00
C ASN A 100 -23.92 -29.96 -2.47
N SER A 101 -22.63 -29.82 -2.80
CA SER A 101 -22.10 -30.22 -4.10
C SER A 101 -22.02 -31.75 -4.21
N LYS A 102 -22.58 -32.33 -5.29
CA LYS A 102 -22.57 -33.79 -5.48
C LYS A 102 -21.42 -34.29 -6.37
N ASP A 103 -21.06 -33.52 -7.39
CA ASP A 103 -20.17 -33.97 -8.47
C ASP A 103 -19.08 -32.94 -8.81
N LEU A 104 -18.61 -32.16 -7.82
CA LEU A 104 -17.57 -31.16 -8.06
C LEU A 104 -16.18 -31.81 -8.08
N ASN A 105 -15.43 -31.60 -9.15
CA ASN A 105 -14.04 -32.02 -9.21
C ASN A 105 -13.15 -31.09 -8.36
N VAL A 106 -12.59 -31.61 -7.28
CA VAL A 106 -11.74 -30.87 -6.34
C VAL A 106 -10.43 -30.42 -7.00
N ASP A 107 -9.84 -31.23 -7.88
CA ASP A 107 -8.58 -30.89 -8.56
C ASP A 107 -8.79 -29.70 -9.50
N GLU A 108 -9.91 -29.66 -10.22
CA GLU A 108 -10.25 -28.52 -11.08
C GLU A 108 -10.40 -27.23 -10.25
N GLN A 109 -11.00 -27.29 -9.07
CA GLN A 109 -11.11 -26.14 -8.18
C GLN A 109 -9.77 -25.70 -7.60
N PHE A 110 -8.91 -26.67 -7.27
CA PHE A 110 -7.55 -26.40 -6.83
C PHE A 110 -6.76 -25.63 -7.89
N TYR A 111 -6.82 -26.04 -9.16
CA TYR A 111 -6.15 -25.31 -10.25
C TYR A 111 -6.73 -23.89 -10.44
N LYS A 112 -8.04 -23.71 -10.28
CA LYS A 112 -8.65 -22.36 -10.28
C LYS A 112 -8.15 -21.50 -9.13
N ALA A 113 -8.00 -22.09 -7.94
CA ALA A 113 -7.48 -21.38 -6.77
C ALA A 113 -6.00 -21.01 -6.93
N MET A 114 -5.20 -21.91 -7.52
CA MET A 114 -3.81 -21.63 -7.87
C MET A 114 -3.69 -20.47 -8.86
N ALA A 115 -4.48 -20.50 -9.94
CA ALA A 115 -4.48 -19.43 -10.94
C ALA A 115 -4.87 -18.09 -10.30
N LEU A 116 -5.96 -18.07 -9.52
CA LEU A 116 -6.44 -16.90 -8.79
C LEU A 116 -5.36 -16.31 -7.87
N ALA A 117 -4.72 -17.13 -7.03
CA ALA A 117 -3.69 -16.67 -6.11
C ALA A 117 -2.41 -16.22 -6.83
N GLY A 118 -2.04 -16.93 -7.90
CA GLY A 118 -0.90 -16.59 -8.75
C GLY A 118 -1.09 -15.24 -9.46
N GLU A 119 -2.25 -15.02 -10.07
CA GLU A 119 -2.60 -13.75 -10.71
C GLU A 119 -2.59 -12.59 -9.70
N GLU A 120 -3.16 -12.78 -8.51
CA GLU A 120 -3.14 -11.77 -7.46
C GLU A 120 -1.70 -11.42 -7.05
N PHE A 121 -0.87 -12.44 -6.78
CA PHE A 121 0.53 -12.21 -6.41
C PHE A 121 1.30 -11.47 -7.50
N LEU A 122 1.14 -11.87 -8.76
CA LEU A 122 1.77 -11.22 -9.90
C LEU A 122 1.34 -9.76 -10.06
N GLU A 123 0.06 -9.44 -9.85
CA GLU A 123 -0.43 -8.05 -9.88
C GLU A 123 0.27 -7.20 -8.83
N PHE A 124 0.35 -7.67 -7.58
CA PHE A 124 1.01 -6.94 -6.49
C PHE A 124 2.52 -6.73 -6.75
N VAL A 125 3.23 -7.76 -7.22
CA VAL A 125 4.65 -7.66 -7.55
C VAL A 125 4.86 -6.68 -8.71
N ASN A 126 4.12 -6.84 -9.81
CA ASN A 126 4.26 -5.97 -10.99
C ASN A 126 3.90 -4.52 -10.67
N TYR A 127 2.79 -4.28 -9.99
CA TYR A 127 2.39 -2.94 -9.59
C TYR A 127 3.44 -2.30 -8.68
N THR A 128 3.92 -3.04 -7.68
CA THR A 128 4.92 -2.54 -6.74
C THR A 128 6.21 -2.16 -7.46
N ALA A 129 6.73 -3.03 -8.32
CA ALA A 129 8.02 -2.81 -8.97
C ALA A 129 7.96 -1.77 -10.11
N ARG A 130 6.88 -1.76 -10.90
CA ARG A 130 6.80 -0.97 -12.14
C ARG A 130 6.01 0.33 -12.00
N VAL A 131 5.18 0.48 -10.96
CA VAL A 131 4.31 1.65 -10.77
C VAL A 131 4.61 2.35 -9.45
N TRP A 132 4.58 1.63 -8.33
CA TRP A 132 4.79 2.21 -7.02
C TRP A 132 6.24 2.64 -6.82
N TRP A 133 7.21 1.72 -6.95
CA TRP A 133 8.61 2.00 -6.61
C TRP A 133 9.22 3.17 -7.42
N PRO A 134 9.03 3.25 -8.75
CA PRO A 134 9.57 4.37 -9.53
C PRO A 134 8.99 5.74 -9.13
N ALA A 135 7.77 5.77 -8.56
CA ALA A 135 7.15 7.00 -8.10
C ALA A 135 7.93 7.66 -6.96
N ARG A 136 8.65 6.88 -6.14
CA ARG A 136 9.43 7.38 -5.01
C ARG A 136 10.40 8.48 -5.43
N ALA A 137 11.10 8.31 -6.54
CA ALA A 137 12.07 9.29 -7.04
C ALA A 137 11.39 10.64 -7.35
N ILE A 138 10.24 10.60 -8.03
CA ILE A 138 9.45 11.78 -8.39
C ILE A 138 8.92 12.49 -7.14
N VAL A 139 8.41 11.74 -6.17
CA VAL A 139 7.91 12.31 -4.91
C VAL A 139 9.06 12.94 -4.13
N ARG A 140 10.21 12.26 -4.01
CA ARG A 140 11.40 12.80 -3.33
C ARG A 140 11.88 14.09 -3.99
N GLU A 141 12.00 14.13 -5.31
CA GLU A 141 12.39 15.34 -6.05
C GLU A 141 11.41 16.49 -5.78
N THR A 142 10.11 16.21 -5.84
CA THR A 142 9.05 17.19 -5.59
C THR A 142 9.12 17.72 -4.16
N VAL A 143 9.34 16.84 -3.18
CA VAL A 143 9.52 17.23 -1.78
C VAL A 143 10.74 18.15 -1.62
N MET A 144 11.86 17.87 -2.29
CA MET A 144 13.03 18.75 -2.22
C MET A 144 12.79 20.13 -2.84
N LYS A 145 12.01 20.20 -3.91
CA LYS A 145 11.68 21.45 -4.63
C LYS A 145 10.48 22.21 -4.07
N ARG A 146 9.89 21.74 -2.96
CA ARG A 146 8.65 22.32 -2.40
C ARG A 146 8.72 23.82 -2.12
N PHE A 147 9.89 24.33 -1.75
CA PHE A 147 10.08 25.75 -1.46
C PHE A 147 10.04 26.66 -2.71
N ASP A 148 10.20 26.09 -3.91
CA ASP A 148 10.03 26.81 -5.17
C ASP A 148 8.55 27.11 -5.46
N VAL A 149 7.65 26.30 -4.90
CA VAL A 149 6.18 26.40 -5.05
C VAL A 149 5.58 27.23 -3.91
N ASP A 150 6.01 26.94 -2.68
CA ASP A 150 5.49 27.55 -1.47
C ASP A 150 6.65 27.83 -0.51
N PRO A 151 6.95 29.11 -0.21
CA PRO A 151 8.02 29.49 0.71
C PRO A 151 7.91 28.88 2.11
N THR A 152 6.70 28.48 2.54
CA THR A 152 6.53 27.80 3.83
C THR A 152 6.94 26.32 3.79
N GLY A 153 6.96 25.72 2.58
CA GLY A 153 7.26 24.31 2.35
C GLY A 153 6.14 23.35 2.78
N GLU A 154 4.93 23.85 2.99
CA GLU A 154 3.76 23.07 3.41
C GLU A 154 2.90 22.63 2.20
N ILE A 155 3.20 23.11 1.00
CA ILE A 155 2.51 22.76 -0.25
C ILE A 155 3.48 22.10 -1.22
N LEU A 156 3.05 20.98 -1.81
CA LEU A 156 3.72 20.35 -2.94
C LEU A 156 2.95 20.59 -4.24
N GLU A 157 3.65 20.79 -5.35
CA GLU A 157 3.08 20.68 -6.69
C GLU A 157 3.71 19.51 -7.44
N LEU A 158 2.89 18.50 -7.77
CA LEU A 158 3.28 17.39 -8.62
C LEU A 158 3.00 17.71 -10.08
N THR A 159 4.03 17.59 -10.92
CA THR A 159 3.93 17.77 -12.37
C THR A 159 3.18 16.63 -13.06
N GLN A 160 3.07 15.47 -12.41
CA GLN A 160 2.37 14.29 -12.92
C GLN A 160 1.72 13.49 -11.80
N ARG A 161 0.68 12.73 -12.14
CA ARG A 161 -0.04 11.88 -11.18
C ARG A 161 0.73 10.58 -10.94
N VAL A 162 1.21 10.40 -9.71
CA VAL A 162 1.94 9.20 -9.25
C VAL A 162 1.39 8.69 -7.91
N PRO A 163 1.55 7.40 -7.59
CA PRO A 163 1.29 6.90 -6.24
C PRO A 163 2.25 7.60 -5.27
N ARG A 164 1.69 8.51 -4.45
CA ARG A 164 2.48 9.43 -3.63
C ARG A 164 2.29 9.28 -2.13
N LYS A 165 1.20 8.64 -1.70
CA LYS A 165 0.72 8.78 -0.31
C LYS A 165 1.75 8.22 0.65
N ASP A 166 2.05 6.94 0.54
CA ASP A 166 2.90 6.22 1.49
C ASP A 166 4.34 6.74 1.39
N HIS A 167 4.85 6.96 0.17
CA HIS A 167 6.15 7.58 -0.05
C HIS A 167 6.29 8.95 0.60
N LEU A 168 5.25 9.78 0.58
CA LEU A 168 5.29 11.09 1.22
C LEU A 168 5.49 10.95 2.74
N PHE A 169 4.76 10.04 3.39
CA PHE A 169 4.92 9.80 4.83
C PHE A 169 6.31 9.25 5.16
N GLU A 170 6.78 8.26 4.40
CA GLU A 170 8.13 7.70 4.57
C GLU A 170 9.21 8.76 4.39
N LEU A 171 9.08 9.61 3.37
CA LEU A 171 10.06 10.67 3.07
C LEU A 171 10.05 11.77 4.12
N GLU A 172 8.88 12.12 4.67
CA GLU A 172 8.78 13.08 5.76
C GLU A 172 9.58 12.64 7.00
N GLU A 173 9.47 11.36 7.35
CA GLU A 173 10.24 10.74 8.43
C GLU A 173 11.73 10.64 8.09
N GLU A 174 12.07 10.05 6.93
CA GLU A 174 13.46 9.86 6.49
C GLU A 174 14.26 11.16 6.40
N LEU A 175 13.61 12.25 5.97
CA LEU A 175 14.24 13.55 5.77
C LEU A 175 14.09 14.47 6.99
N GLY A 176 13.38 14.04 8.04
CA GLY A 176 13.12 14.83 9.24
C GLY A 176 12.44 16.16 8.93
N LEU A 177 11.41 16.15 8.07
CA LEU A 177 10.79 17.39 7.60
C LEU A 177 10.08 18.17 8.72
N GLY A 178 10.37 19.46 8.79
CA GLY A 178 9.60 20.46 9.52
C GLY A 178 9.62 21.79 8.74
N PRO A 179 8.47 22.37 8.36
CA PRO A 179 7.10 21.90 8.61
C PRO A 179 6.67 20.71 7.71
N LEU A 180 5.56 20.07 8.09
CA LEU A 180 4.96 18.95 7.35
C LEU A 180 4.07 19.44 6.21
N ILE A 181 3.94 18.62 5.18
CA ILE A 181 3.17 18.98 3.99
C ILE A 181 1.67 18.86 4.27
N LYS A 182 0.92 19.93 4.02
CA LYS A 182 -0.52 20.03 4.25
C LYS A 182 -1.31 19.80 2.97
N TYR A 183 -0.80 20.24 1.82
CA TYR A 183 -1.51 20.18 0.56
C TYR A 183 -0.63 19.65 -0.56
N VAL A 184 -1.26 18.92 -1.49
CA VAL A 184 -0.65 18.53 -2.75
C VAL A 184 -1.51 19.02 -3.90
N ILE A 185 -0.91 19.85 -4.73
CA ILE A 185 -1.44 20.32 -6.00
C ILE A 185 -0.94 19.36 -7.08
N PHE A 186 -1.83 18.97 -7.99
CA PHE A 186 -1.44 18.19 -9.17
C PHE A 186 -2.38 18.48 -10.31
N LYS A 187 -1.85 18.37 -11.53
CA LYS A 187 -2.62 18.59 -12.75
C LYS A 187 -2.86 17.25 -13.45
N ASP A 188 -4.13 16.97 -13.71
CA ASP A 188 -4.56 15.95 -14.65
C ASP A 188 -5.22 16.68 -15.83
N LYS A 189 -6.53 16.51 -16.07
CA LYS A 189 -7.29 17.39 -16.98
C LYS A 189 -7.46 18.82 -16.44
N PHE A 190 -7.60 18.94 -15.13
CA PHE A 190 -7.74 20.18 -14.38
C PHE A 190 -6.78 20.16 -13.19
N TYR A 191 -6.46 21.34 -12.66
CA TYR A 191 -5.77 21.44 -11.38
C TYR A 191 -6.64 20.88 -10.27
N ARG A 192 -6.02 20.11 -9.38
CA ARG A 192 -6.64 19.54 -8.20
C ARG A 192 -5.76 19.84 -7.00
N VAL A 193 -6.40 20.14 -5.89
CA VAL A 193 -5.74 20.25 -4.58
C VAL A 193 -6.27 19.12 -3.71
N GLN A 194 -5.36 18.42 -3.03
CA GLN A 194 -5.71 17.41 -2.05
C GLN A 194 -4.98 17.67 -0.74
N ALA A 195 -5.74 17.79 0.34
CA ALA A 195 -5.18 17.86 1.69
C ALA A 195 -4.56 16.51 2.09
N VAL A 196 -3.40 16.57 2.74
CA VAL A 196 -2.67 15.39 3.20
C VAL A 196 -3.31 14.87 4.49
N PRO A 197 -3.58 13.56 4.61
CA PRO A 197 -4.17 12.99 5.81
C PRO A 197 -3.21 13.04 7.01
N VAL A 198 -3.74 12.96 8.23
CA VAL A 198 -2.91 12.93 9.45
C VAL A 198 -2.08 11.65 9.54
N CYS A 199 -2.57 10.55 8.97
CA CYS A 199 -1.86 9.29 8.80
C CYS A 199 -2.40 8.56 7.55
N GLU A 200 -1.68 7.53 7.11
CA GLU A 200 -2.11 6.70 5.98
C GLU A 200 -3.51 6.10 6.23
N GLY A 201 -4.37 6.14 5.21
CA GLY A 201 -5.75 5.64 5.30
C GLY A 201 -6.76 6.56 6.03
N SER A 202 -6.33 7.61 6.72
CA SER A 202 -7.25 8.51 7.45
C SER A 202 -8.03 9.44 6.51
N PHE A 203 -9.30 9.67 6.84
CA PHE A 203 -10.12 10.73 6.23
C PHE A 203 -9.88 12.10 6.87
N ILE A 204 -9.27 12.14 8.06
CA ILE A 204 -8.92 13.38 8.74
C ILE A 204 -7.64 13.93 8.13
N THR A 205 -7.70 15.17 7.66
CA THR A 205 -6.56 15.84 7.02
C THR A 205 -5.85 16.77 7.97
N ARG A 206 -4.54 16.97 7.75
CA ARG A 206 -3.69 17.89 8.53
C ARG A 206 -4.25 19.30 8.53
N LEU A 207 -4.80 19.73 7.39
CA LEU A 207 -5.57 20.95 7.26
C LEU A 207 -6.64 20.76 6.18
N PHE A 208 -7.91 20.90 6.56
CA PHE A 208 -9.01 20.85 5.61
C PHE A 208 -9.04 22.13 4.76
N LEU A 209 -9.47 21.99 3.50
CA LEU A 209 -9.87 23.15 2.71
C LEU A 209 -11.04 23.87 3.41
N PRO A 210 -11.15 25.20 3.31
CA PRO A 210 -12.24 25.96 3.90
C PRO A 210 -13.61 25.41 3.48
N SER A 211 -14.49 25.18 4.45
CA SER A 211 -15.84 24.66 4.19
C SER A 211 -16.66 25.59 3.27
N ALA A 212 -16.40 26.90 3.32
CA ALA A 212 -17.02 27.90 2.46
C ALA A 212 -16.73 27.68 0.96
N TRP A 213 -15.68 26.94 0.59
CA TRP A 213 -15.35 26.65 -0.80
C TRP A 213 -16.10 25.43 -1.35
N ALA A 214 -16.71 24.61 -0.48
CA ALA A 214 -17.27 23.33 -0.87
C ALA A 214 -18.46 23.50 -1.83
N GLY A 215 -18.38 22.88 -3.00
CA GLY A 215 -19.44 22.88 -4.01
C GLY A 215 -19.47 24.10 -4.94
N LEU A 216 -18.72 25.16 -4.64
CA LEU A 216 -18.63 26.36 -5.47
C LEU A 216 -17.81 26.12 -6.75
N ARG A 217 -18.12 26.88 -7.80
CA ARG A 217 -17.43 26.82 -9.10
C ARG A 217 -17.19 28.21 -9.67
N ASP A 218 -16.22 28.32 -10.58
CA ASP A 218 -15.95 29.50 -11.41
C ASP A 218 -15.92 30.83 -10.62
N GLU A 219 -16.82 31.77 -10.94
CA GLU A 219 -16.90 33.08 -10.30
C GLU A 219 -17.25 32.99 -8.80
N GLU A 220 -18.13 32.06 -8.43
CA GLU A 220 -18.53 31.86 -7.03
C GLU A 220 -17.33 31.42 -6.18
N LEU A 221 -16.53 30.46 -6.69
CA LEU A 221 -15.31 30.03 -6.02
C LEU A 221 -14.28 31.15 -5.96
N SER A 222 -14.12 31.91 -7.06
CA SER A 222 -13.16 33.03 -7.12
C SER A 222 -13.49 34.12 -6.10
N SER A 223 -14.78 34.35 -5.82
CA SER A 223 -15.24 35.36 -4.86
C SER A 223 -14.87 35.05 -3.40
N VAL A 224 -14.60 33.79 -3.06
CA VAL A 224 -14.29 33.34 -1.69
C VAL A 224 -12.81 33.06 -1.44
N LEU A 225 -11.95 33.23 -2.45
CA LEU A 225 -10.49 33.01 -2.34
C LEU A 225 -9.74 34.14 -1.61
N PHE A 226 -10.28 35.37 -1.62
CA PHE A 226 -9.58 36.57 -1.11
C PHE A 226 -9.87 36.90 0.37
N TYR A 227 -10.58 36.03 1.09
CA TYR A 227 -10.98 36.26 2.48
C TYR A 227 -10.13 35.49 3.53
N LEU A 228 -8.93 35.04 3.15
CA LEU A 228 -7.95 34.35 4.00
C LEU A 228 -6.54 34.92 3.79
#